data_AF-A0A9P5D070-F1
#
_entry.id   AF-A0A9P5D070-F1
#
_cell.length_a   1.000
_cell.length_b   1.000
_cell.length_c   1.000
_cell.angle_alpha   90.00
_cell.angle_beta   90.00
_cell.angle_gamma   90.00
#
_symmetry.space_group_name_H-M   'P 1'
#
loop_
_entity.id
_entity.type
_entity.pdbx_description
1 polymer ?
#
loop_
_entity_poly.entity_id
_entity_poly.type
_entity_poly.pdbx_seq_one_letter_code
_entity_poly.pdbx_strand_id
1 'polypeptide(L)'
;MSLSSNSFKHWAMKVYSSITTSTPLRSTGDMTKCYGENMPEVKAHLDKGYIELLQLKFPGRPQVTFSFFLRDRDHRVRVLCKVKSDKRTAYSSTVITSLLIHREGSCLMLCHPSSGEEDRVAWANLQFSTLEYMVLFFCTFIALRGQDSSDPVSRIKDYQLDGEELVFSGETIDNHYIHALHIYVDTSTRAVRLHATVLHGELKHVPVWTAFIHQYVKRPRSWMRHVEQEVIYLTELQPTVFINSDEYKPSTTARGEHIITFTSSEDAVMFMESINEISHVLRKK
;
A
#
# COMPACT_ATOMS: atom_id res chain seq x y z
N MET A 1 -40.13 -4.34 9.30
CA MET A 1 -39.05 -3.53 9.90
C MET A 1 -37.84 -3.67 9.01
N SER A 2 -37.48 -2.60 8.29
CA SER A 2 -36.34 -2.61 7.38
C SER A 2 -35.08 -2.59 8.23
N LEU A 3 -34.25 -3.64 8.13
CA LEU A 3 -32.90 -3.62 8.65
C LEU A 3 -32.16 -2.53 7.87
N SER A 4 -31.90 -1.42 8.54
CA SER A 4 -30.97 -0.41 8.09
C SER A 4 -29.67 -1.12 7.71
N SER A 5 -29.32 -1.09 6.42
CA SER A 5 -28.01 -1.53 5.96
C SER A 5 -26.97 -0.68 6.69
N ASN A 6 -26.40 -1.21 7.76
CA ASN A 6 -25.12 -0.70 8.25
C ASN A 6 -24.18 -0.83 7.06
N SER A 7 -23.91 0.29 6.39
CA SER A 7 -22.99 0.31 5.25
C SER A 7 -21.68 -0.25 5.78
N PHE A 8 -21.27 -1.43 5.29
CA PHE A 8 -19.99 -2.00 5.67
C PHE A 8 -18.90 -0.97 5.33
N LYS A 9 -18.13 -0.55 6.33
CA LYS A 9 -17.08 0.47 6.19
C LYS A 9 -15.75 -0.21 6.39
N HIS A 10 -14.92 -0.20 5.35
CA HIS A 10 -13.56 -0.72 5.40
C HIS A 10 -12.60 0.28 4.76
N TRP A 11 -11.40 0.42 5.33
CA TRP A 11 -10.40 1.38 4.86
C TRP A 11 -10.06 1.19 3.37
N ALA A 12 -9.99 -0.07 2.92
CA ALA A 12 -9.64 -0.45 1.54
C ALA A 12 -10.56 0.19 0.46
N MET A 13 -11.83 0.46 0.80
CA MET A 13 -12.79 1.09 -0.11
C MET A 13 -12.46 2.55 -0.45
N LYS A 14 -11.55 3.17 0.32
CA LYS A 14 -11.18 4.58 0.19
C LYS A 14 -9.70 4.80 -0.18
N VAL A 15 -8.94 3.74 -0.41
CA VAL A 15 -7.48 3.83 -0.67
C VAL A 15 -7.16 4.78 -1.84
N TYR A 16 -7.98 4.75 -2.88
CA TYR A 16 -7.78 5.57 -4.08
C TYR A 16 -8.53 6.91 -4.04
N SER A 17 -9.30 7.22 -2.99
CA SER A 17 -10.13 8.45 -2.96
C SER A 17 -9.33 9.71 -2.67
N SER A 18 -8.13 9.58 -2.10
CA SER A 18 -7.31 10.71 -1.60
C SER A 18 -6.01 10.89 -2.38
N ILE A 19 -5.92 10.36 -3.61
CA ILE A 19 -4.74 10.51 -4.45
C ILE A 19 -4.71 11.91 -5.04
N THR A 20 -3.73 12.72 -4.64
CA THR A 20 -3.53 14.08 -5.16
C THR A 20 -2.40 14.20 -6.18
N THR A 21 -1.53 13.20 -6.26
CA THR A 21 -0.38 13.18 -7.17
C THR A 21 -0.48 12.03 -8.16
N SER A 22 0.14 12.18 -9.32
CA SER A 22 0.11 11.19 -10.40
C SER A 22 1.44 11.21 -11.13
N THR A 23 2.45 10.62 -10.51
CA THR A 23 3.81 10.50 -11.03
C THR A 23 3.85 9.41 -12.11
N PRO A 24 4.12 9.76 -13.38
CA PRO A 24 4.10 8.79 -14.47
C PRO A 24 5.21 7.74 -14.33
N LEU A 25 4.86 6.48 -14.57
CA LEU A 25 5.82 5.39 -14.74
C LEU A 25 6.09 5.17 -16.22
N ARG A 26 7.36 4.93 -16.57
CA ARG A 26 7.71 4.44 -17.91
C ARG A 26 7.23 3.00 -18.02
N SER A 27 6.44 2.70 -19.06
CA SER A 27 5.96 1.36 -19.33
C SER A 27 7.14 0.41 -19.60
N THR A 28 7.48 -0.39 -18.61
CA THR A 28 8.52 -1.42 -18.64
C THR A 28 7.95 -2.73 -18.09
N GLY A 29 8.54 -3.86 -18.50
CA GLY A 29 8.07 -5.20 -18.14
C GLY A 29 6.89 -5.68 -19.00
N ASP A 30 6.36 -6.84 -18.62
CA ASP A 30 5.25 -7.48 -19.32
C ASP A 30 3.93 -6.71 -19.18
N MET A 31 3.06 -6.87 -20.17
CA MET A 31 1.69 -6.35 -20.10
C MET A 31 0.89 -7.01 -18.98
N THR A 32 -0.16 -6.33 -18.52
CA THR A 32 -1.09 -6.90 -17.53
C THR A 32 -1.64 -8.24 -18.01
N LYS A 33 -1.48 -9.29 -17.20
CA LYS A 33 -1.88 -10.65 -17.54
C LYS A 33 -2.28 -11.44 -16.30
N CYS A 34 -3.23 -12.35 -16.50
CA CYS A 34 -3.65 -13.32 -15.50
C CYS A 34 -3.13 -14.71 -15.89
N TYR A 35 -2.45 -15.39 -14.97
CA TYR A 35 -1.92 -16.74 -15.17
C TYR A 35 -2.68 -17.79 -14.35
N GLY A 36 -3.52 -17.36 -13.40
CA GLY A 36 -4.30 -18.25 -12.55
C GLY A 36 -5.30 -19.12 -13.32
N GLU A 37 -5.55 -20.31 -12.78
CA GLU A 37 -6.52 -21.28 -13.34
C GLU A 37 -7.94 -20.70 -13.42
N ASN A 38 -8.66 -21.02 -14.50
CA ASN A 38 -10.04 -20.59 -14.68
C ASN A 38 -11.01 -21.37 -13.78
N MET A 39 -11.72 -20.64 -12.92
CA MET A 39 -12.70 -21.11 -11.95
C MET A 39 -14.07 -20.46 -12.24
N PRO A 40 -14.92 -21.04 -13.12
CA PRO A 40 -16.14 -20.38 -13.60
C PRO A 40 -17.13 -19.95 -12.51
N GLU A 41 -17.22 -20.71 -11.42
CA GLU A 41 -18.20 -20.50 -10.35
C GLU A 41 -17.70 -19.59 -9.22
N VAL A 42 -16.41 -19.19 -9.24
CA VAL A 42 -15.79 -18.55 -8.08
C VAL A 42 -16.38 -17.18 -7.77
N LYS A 43 -16.81 -16.44 -8.78
CA LYS A 43 -17.48 -15.14 -8.57
C LYS A 43 -18.79 -15.32 -7.79
N ALA A 44 -19.60 -16.31 -8.16
CA ALA A 44 -20.86 -16.59 -7.46
C ALA A 44 -20.63 -17.10 -6.03
N HIS A 45 -19.52 -17.81 -5.78
CA HIS A 45 -19.12 -18.20 -4.44
C HIS A 45 -18.72 -16.98 -3.58
N LEU A 46 -17.88 -16.09 -4.13
CA LEU A 46 -17.47 -14.86 -3.44
C LEU A 46 -18.67 -13.99 -3.08
N ASP A 47 -19.62 -13.81 -4.00
CA ASP A 47 -20.81 -12.97 -3.79
C ASP A 47 -21.74 -13.46 -2.66
N LYS A 48 -21.62 -14.74 -2.25
CA LYS A 48 -22.44 -15.31 -1.17
C LYS A 48 -21.83 -15.15 0.23
N GLY A 49 -20.53 -14.89 0.33
CA GLY A 49 -19.81 -14.98 1.62
C GLY A 49 -18.68 -14.00 1.82
N TYR A 50 -18.45 -13.12 0.84
CA TYR A 50 -17.40 -12.10 0.87
C TYR A 50 -17.96 -10.75 0.44
N ILE A 51 -17.31 -9.70 0.92
CA ILE A 51 -17.60 -8.30 0.60
C ILE A 51 -16.52 -7.81 -0.35
N GLU A 52 -16.90 -7.31 -1.53
CA GLU A 52 -15.96 -6.70 -2.46
C GLU A 52 -15.45 -5.37 -1.88
N LEU A 53 -14.15 -5.28 -1.60
CA LEU A 53 -13.52 -4.11 -1.01
C LEU A 53 -13.07 -3.09 -2.04
N LEU A 54 -12.47 -3.56 -3.13
CA LEU A 54 -11.78 -2.73 -4.11
C LEU A 54 -11.73 -3.48 -5.44
N GLN A 55 -11.89 -2.74 -6.54
CA GLN A 55 -11.74 -3.24 -7.90
C GLN A 55 -10.90 -2.28 -8.74
N LEU A 56 -9.90 -2.80 -9.43
CA LEU A 56 -9.06 -2.07 -10.37
C LEU A 56 -9.20 -2.66 -11.76
N LYS A 57 -9.39 -1.79 -12.76
CA LYS A 57 -9.49 -2.19 -14.16
C LYS A 57 -8.21 -1.78 -14.88
N PHE A 58 -7.55 -2.75 -15.48
CA PHE A 58 -6.34 -2.52 -16.24
C PHE A 58 -6.68 -2.43 -17.73
N PRO A 59 -6.16 -1.41 -18.45
CA PRO A 59 -6.38 -1.29 -19.88
C PRO A 59 -5.73 -2.46 -20.62
N GLY A 60 -6.34 -2.89 -21.74
CA GLY A 60 -5.81 -3.99 -22.55
C GLY A 60 -6.90 -4.77 -23.28
N ARG A 61 -6.47 -5.66 -24.17
CA ARG A 61 -7.31 -6.66 -24.84
C ARG A 61 -6.56 -8.01 -24.79
N PRO A 62 -7.01 -8.98 -23.96
CA PRO A 62 -8.21 -8.93 -23.11
C PRO A 62 -8.09 -7.91 -21.95
N GLN A 63 -9.23 -7.40 -21.49
CA GLN A 63 -9.27 -6.49 -20.33
C GLN A 63 -9.16 -7.32 -19.04
N VAL A 64 -8.23 -6.94 -18.17
CA VAL A 64 -8.06 -7.56 -16.85
C VAL A 64 -8.68 -6.66 -15.78
N THR A 65 -9.43 -7.26 -14.87
CA THR A 65 -9.97 -6.60 -13.68
C THR A 65 -9.51 -7.37 -12.45
N PHE A 66 -8.95 -6.68 -11.48
CA PHE A 66 -8.46 -7.25 -10.23
C PHE A 66 -9.30 -6.73 -9.06
N SER A 67 -9.82 -7.63 -8.23
CA SER A 67 -10.66 -7.28 -7.08
C SER A 67 -10.20 -7.95 -5.80
N PHE A 68 -10.39 -7.26 -4.67
CA PHE A 68 -10.21 -7.80 -3.33
C PHE A 68 -11.57 -8.10 -2.69
N PHE A 69 -11.69 -9.28 -2.09
CA PHE A 69 -12.91 -9.77 -1.43
C PHE A 69 -12.58 -10.16 0.00
N LEU A 70 -13.26 -9.56 0.97
CA LEU A 70 -13.04 -9.79 2.40
C LEU A 70 -14.16 -10.63 2.99
N ARG A 71 -13.81 -11.61 3.81
CA ARG A 71 -14.75 -12.33 4.65
C ARG A 71 -14.75 -11.75 6.05
N ASP A 72 -15.89 -11.21 6.47
CA ASP A 72 -16.03 -10.43 7.71
C ASP A 72 -15.61 -11.20 8.98
N ARG A 73 -16.02 -12.47 9.10
CA ARG A 73 -15.83 -13.26 10.33
C ARG A 73 -14.37 -13.52 10.75
N ASP A 74 -13.42 -13.49 9.81
CA ASP A 74 -12.02 -13.86 10.05
C ASP A 74 -11.04 -12.98 9.27
N HIS A 75 -11.54 -11.89 8.71
CA HIS A 75 -10.79 -10.96 7.86
C HIS A 75 -10.04 -11.62 6.69
N ARG A 76 -10.43 -12.85 6.30
CA ARG A 76 -9.76 -13.56 5.22
C ARG A 76 -10.01 -12.87 3.90
N VAL A 77 -8.92 -12.59 3.17
CA VAL A 77 -9.01 -11.94 1.87
C VAL A 77 -8.75 -12.91 0.74
N ARG A 78 -9.67 -12.92 -0.23
CA ARG A 78 -9.48 -13.52 -1.55
C ARG A 78 -9.27 -12.43 -2.58
N VAL A 79 -8.36 -12.68 -3.50
CA VAL A 79 -8.20 -11.86 -4.71
C VAL A 79 -8.90 -12.56 -5.87
N LEU A 80 -9.49 -11.76 -6.76
CA LEU A 80 -10.13 -12.22 -7.98
C LEU A 80 -9.53 -11.51 -9.17
N CYS A 81 -9.06 -12.28 -10.12
CA CYS A 81 -8.63 -11.82 -11.42
C CYS A 81 -9.69 -12.22 -12.45
N LYS A 82 -10.32 -11.22 -13.07
CA LYS A 82 -11.32 -11.39 -14.14
C LYS A 82 -10.69 -10.98 -15.46
N VAL A 83 -10.68 -11.89 -16.42
CA VAL A 83 -10.20 -11.64 -17.78
C VAL A 83 -11.39 -11.63 -18.73
N LYS A 84 -11.68 -10.46 -19.31
CA LYS A 84 -12.76 -10.28 -20.28
C LYS A 84 -12.18 -10.19 -21.70
N SER A 85 -12.50 -11.19 -22.51
CA SER A 85 -12.28 -11.21 -23.96
C SER A 85 -13.61 -11.00 -24.69
N ASP A 86 -13.57 -10.81 -26.02
CA ASP A 86 -14.77 -10.57 -26.83
C ASP A 86 -15.80 -11.71 -26.76
N LYS A 87 -15.33 -12.95 -26.53
CA LYS A 87 -16.17 -14.16 -26.57
C LYS A 87 -16.35 -14.84 -25.22
N ARG A 88 -15.47 -14.58 -24.25
CA ARG A 88 -15.41 -15.32 -22.98
C ARG A 88 -14.95 -14.43 -21.83
N THR A 89 -15.50 -14.70 -20.65
CA THR A 89 -14.99 -14.18 -19.37
C THR A 89 -14.43 -15.34 -18.57
N ALA A 90 -13.17 -15.22 -18.15
CA ALA A 90 -12.52 -16.16 -17.25
C ALA A 90 -12.33 -15.51 -15.87
N TYR A 91 -12.40 -16.32 -14.82
CA TYR A 91 -12.23 -15.89 -13.44
C TYR A 91 -11.19 -16.76 -12.77
N SER A 92 -10.23 -16.18 -12.09
CA SER A 92 -9.23 -16.90 -11.31
C SER A 92 -9.19 -16.30 -9.92
N SER A 93 -9.20 -17.11 -8.86
CA SER A 93 -9.16 -16.61 -7.49
C SER A 93 -8.23 -17.43 -6.61
N THR A 94 -7.55 -16.76 -5.71
CA THR A 94 -6.81 -17.39 -4.63
C THR A 94 -6.89 -16.53 -3.37
N VAL A 95 -6.39 -17.06 -2.26
CA VAL A 95 -6.30 -16.35 -0.98
C VAL A 95 -5.04 -15.49 -0.96
N ILE A 96 -5.13 -14.29 -0.41
CA ILE A 96 -4.04 -13.32 -0.49
C ILE A 96 -2.76 -13.81 0.21
N THR A 97 -2.89 -14.59 1.28
CA THR A 97 -1.77 -15.16 2.04
C THR A 97 -0.97 -16.20 1.25
N SER A 98 -1.55 -16.76 0.18
CA SER A 98 -0.87 -17.71 -0.71
C SER A 98 0.00 -17.06 -1.78
N LEU A 99 0.04 -15.73 -1.84
CA LEU A 99 0.75 -14.97 -2.87
C LEU A 99 1.85 -14.11 -2.24
N LEU A 100 2.95 -14.01 -2.97
CA LEU A 100 3.98 -12.98 -2.81
C LEU A 100 3.79 -11.90 -3.87
N ILE A 101 4.24 -10.68 -3.59
CA ILE A 101 4.20 -9.52 -4.48
C ILE A 101 5.58 -8.89 -4.65
N HIS A 102 6.00 -8.67 -5.89
CA HIS A 102 7.29 -8.05 -6.20
C HIS A 102 7.11 -7.02 -7.31
N ARG A 103 7.95 -5.99 -7.31
CA ARG A 103 7.92 -4.98 -8.38
C ARG A 103 8.97 -5.28 -9.42
N GLU A 104 8.57 -5.25 -10.68
CA GLU A 104 9.47 -5.29 -11.82
C GLU A 104 9.16 -4.11 -12.74
N GLY A 105 9.99 -3.06 -12.66
CA GLY A 105 9.79 -1.84 -13.43
C GLY A 105 8.48 -1.12 -13.09
N SER A 106 7.54 -1.10 -14.04
CA SER A 106 6.19 -0.53 -13.86
C SER A 106 5.13 -1.55 -13.45
N CYS A 107 5.53 -2.78 -13.17
CA CYS A 107 4.63 -3.89 -12.90
C CYS A 107 4.74 -4.42 -11.47
N LEU A 108 3.64 -4.94 -10.94
CA LEU A 108 3.62 -5.80 -9.76
C LEU A 108 3.33 -7.23 -10.19
N MET A 109 4.28 -8.12 -9.93
CA MET A 109 4.18 -9.55 -10.15
C MET A 109 3.67 -10.21 -8.87
N LEU A 110 2.55 -10.92 -9.00
CA LEU A 110 1.97 -11.76 -7.96
C LEU A 110 2.31 -13.21 -8.28
N CYS A 111 2.94 -13.92 -7.35
CA CYS A 111 3.38 -15.30 -7.55
C CYS A 111 3.09 -16.17 -6.33
N HIS A 112 2.83 -17.45 -6.55
CA HIS A 112 2.83 -18.42 -5.47
C HIS A 112 4.28 -18.70 -5.04
N PRO A 113 4.55 -18.82 -3.72
CA PRO A 113 5.84 -19.27 -3.24
C PRO A 113 6.10 -20.70 -3.73
N SER A 114 7.34 -20.98 -4.12
CA SER A 114 7.78 -22.31 -4.52
C SER A 114 8.87 -22.82 -3.56
N SER A 115 9.07 -24.13 -3.55
CA SER A 115 10.06 -24.82 -2.73
C SER A 115 11.50 -24.40 -3.05
N GLY A 116 11.75 -23.83 -4.24
CA GLY A 116 13.04 -23.27 -4.67
C GLY A 116 12.94 -21.78 -4.99
N GLU A 117 14.05 -21.04 -4.78
CA GLU A 117 14.11 -19.59 -5.04
C GLU A 117 13.87 -19.22 -6.51
N GLU A 118 14.12 -20.14 -7.45
CA GLU A 118 14.01 -19.91 -8.90
C GLU A 118 12.64 -20.28 -9.51
N ASP A 119 11.77 -21.00 -8.79
CA ASP A 119 10.55 -21.60 -9.35
C ASP A 119 9.25 -20.87 -8.95
N ARG A 120 9.28 -19.55 -8.80
CA ARG A 120 8.06 -18.78 -8.44
C ARG A 120 7.01 -18.92 -9.55
N VAL A 121 5.85 -19.48 -9.21
CA VAL A 121 4.75 -19.67 -10.17
C VAL A 121 3.94 -18.37 -10.27
N ALA A 122 4.08 -17.66 -11.38
CA ALA A 122 3.33 -16.44 -11.65
C ALA A 122 1.82 -16.70 -11.60
N TRP A 123 1.08 -15.81 -10.93
CA TRP A 123 -0.38 -15.85 -10.82
C TRP A 123 -1.03 -14.65 -11.52
N ALA A 124 -0.45 -13.47 -11.38
CA ALA A 124 -0.85 -12.28 -12.14
C ALA A 124 0.32 -11.30 -12.29
N ASN A 125 0.38 -10.60 -13.41
CA ASN A 125 1.25 -9.45 -13.62
C ASN A 125 0.37 -8.23 -13.85
N LEU A 126 0.59 -7.15 -13.10
CA LEU A 126 -0.25 -5.94 -13.13
C LEU A 126 0.61 -4.73 -13.48
N GLN A 127 0.39 -4.12 -14.65
CA GLN A 127 1.14 -2.96 -15.09
C GLN A 127 0.44 -1.66 -14.68
N PHE A 128 1.20 -0.74 -14.07
CA PHE A 128 0.70 0.54 -13.58
C PHE A 128 1.26 1.70 -14.38
N SER A 129 0.43 2.71 -14.64
CA SER A 129 0.84 3.93 -15.34
C SER A 129 1.39 5.01 -14.39
N THR A 130 1.12 4.90 -13.09
CA THR A 130 1.54 5.87 -12.07
C THR A 130 2.11 5.17 -10.85
N LEU A 131 3.09 5.82 -10.22
CA LEU A 131 3.74 5.29 -9.02
C LEU A 131 2.73 5.17 -7.87
N GLU A 132 1.88 6.17 -7.71
CA GLU A 132 0.92 6.25 -6.61
C GLU A 132 -0.04 5.05 -6.64
N TYR A 133 -0.58 4.71 -7.82
CA TYR A 133 -1.48 3.57 -7.92
C TYR A 133 -0.80 2.24 -7.61
N MET A 134 0.45 2.09 -8.03
CA MET A 134 1.27 0.90 -7.79
C MET A 134 1.61 0.75 -6.30
N VAL A 135 2.13 1.81 -5.67
CA VAL A 135 2.47 1.81 -4.23
C VAL A 135 1.22 1.57 -3.39
N LEU A 136 0.09 2.19 -3.72
CA LEU A 136 -1.16 1.99 -2.98
C LEU A 136 -1.72 0.58 -3.15
N PHE A 137 -1.60 0.00 -4.34
CA PHE A 137 -1.94 -1.41 -4.55
C PHE A 137 -1.07 -2.31 -3.68
N PHE A 138 0.24 -2.10 -3.71
CA PHE A 138 1.22 -2.84 -2.92
C PHE A 138 0.91 -2.75 -1.42
N CYS A 139 0.81 -1.55 -0.86
CA CYS A 139 0.50 -1.37 0.56
C CYS A 139 -0.85 -1.97 0.94
N THR A 140 -1.88 -1.84 0.09
CA THR A 140 -3.19 -2.47 0.32
C THR A 140 -3.08 -3.99 0.35
N PHE A 141 -2.31 -4.58 -0.57
CA PHE A 141 -2.07 -6.01 -0.60
C PHE A 141 -1.37 -6.49 0.67
N ILE A 142 -0.27 -5.82 1.08
CA ILE A 142 0.46 -6.18 2.30
C ILE A 142 -0.42 -6.04 3.54
N ALA A 143 -1.18 -4.95 3.66
CA ALA A 143 -2.04 -4.68 4.82
C ALA A 143 -3.18 -5.70 4.94
N LEU A 144 -3.92 -5.96 3.86
CA LEU A 144 -4.98 -6.97 3.85
C LEU A 144 -4.45 -8.37 4.16
N ARG A 145 -3.24 -8.70 3.70
CA ARG A 145 -2.60 -9.99 3.99
C ARG A 145 -2.16 -10.11 5.45
N GLY A 146 -1.63 -9.03 6.03
CA GLY A 146 -1.22 -9.02 7.44
C GLY A 146 -2.40 -9.04 8.42
N GLN A 147 -3.58 -8.56 7.99
CA GLN A 147 -4.81 -8.52 8.80
C GLN A 147 -5.65 -9.81 8.71
N ASP A 148 -5.21 -10.83 7.96
CA ASP A 148 -5.90 -12.11 7.85
C ASP A 148 -5.73 -12.93 9.14
N SER A 149 -6.77 -12.95 9.98
CA SER A 149 -6.74 -13.69 11.24
C SER A 149 -6.82 -15.22 11.08
N SER A 150 -7.15 -15.71 9.87
CA SER A 150 -7.24 -17.14 9.61
C SER A 150 -5.89 -17.80 9.32
N ASP A 151 -4.89 -16.99 8.96
CA ASP A 151 -3.53 -17.42 8.65
C ASP A 151 -2.56 -16.26 8.97
N PRO A 152 -2.28 -15.99 10.26
CA PRO A 152 -1.46 -14.87 10.67
C PRO A 152 -0.06 -15.00 10.06
N VAL A 153 0.29 -14.06 9.17
CA VAL A 153 1.59 -14.07 8.50
C VAL A 153 2.66 -13.69 9.52
N SER A 154 3.28 -14.68 10.14
CA SER A 154 4.33 -14.49 11.15
C SER A 154 5.56 -13.73 10.62
N ARG A 155 5.76 -13.70 9.30
CA ARG A 155 6.81 -12.91 8.65
C ARG A 155 6.46 -12.56 7.20
N ILE A 156 6.15 -11.30 6.94
CA ILE A 156 6.00 -10.78 5.58
C ILE A 156 7.41 -10.63 4.99
N LYS A 157 7.74 -11.39 3.94
CA LYS A 157 9.09 -11.38 3.34
C LYS A 157 9.26 -10.33 2.25
N ASP A 158 8.17 -10.02 1.60
CA ASP A 158 7.99 -9.16 0.43
C ASP A 158 7.33 -7.82 0.82
N TYR A 159 7.65 -7.32 2.01
CA TYR A 159 7.12 -6.04 2.53
C TYR A 159 7.83 -4.82 1.92
N GLN A 160 8.98 -5.02 1.29
CA GLN A 160 9.72 -3.96 0.60
C GLN A 160 9.29 -3.92 -0.86
N LEU A 161 9.03 -2.71 -1.35
CA LEU A 161 8.75 -2.47 -2.75
C LEU A 161 10.07 -2.21 -3.48
N ASP A 162 10.42 -3.09 -4.41
CA ASP A 162 11.67 -2.94 -5.16
C ASP A 162 11.71 -1.61 -5.95
N GLY A 163 12.92 -1.16 -6.28
CA GLY A 163 13.12 0.10 -7.01
C GLY A 163 12.93 1.37 -6.16
N GLU A 164 12.77 1.24 -4.85
CA GLU A 164 12.82 2.36 -3.89
C GLU A 164 14.07 2.30 -3.02
N GLU A 165 14.67 3.47 -2.79
CA GLU A 165 15.79 3.66 -1.88
C GLU A 165 15.27 4.10 -0.51
N LEU A 166 15.66 3.39 0.55
CA LEU A 166 15.38 3.79 1.93
C LEU A 166 16.40 4.86 2.36
N VAL A 167 15.93 6.09 2.54
CA VAL A 167 16.80 7.23 2.89
C VAL A 167 16.80 7.51 4.40
N PHE A 168 15.71 7.17 5.08
CA PHE A 168 15.56 7.36 6.51
C PHE A 168 14.69 6.26 7.11
N SER A 169 15.02 5.85 8.33
CA SER A 169 14.18 5.00 9.17
C SER A 169 14.33 5.45 10.62
N GLY A 170 13.21 5.73 11.29
CA GLY A 170 13.19 6.12 12.71
C GLY A 170 11.96 5.58 13.41
N GLU A 171 11.99 5.58 14.73
CA GLU A 171 10.89 5.09 15.55
C GLU A 171 9.97 6.23 15.98
N THR A 172 8.66 6.01 15.83
CA THR A 172 7.62 6.99 16.16
C THR A 172 6.57 6.39 17.07
N ILE A 173 5.94 7.22 17.90
CA ILE A 173 4.83 6.84 18.75
C ILE A 173 3.58 7.63 18.37
N ASP A 174 2.48 6.93 18.12
CA ASP A 174 1.19 7.55 17.78
C ASP A 174 0.05 6.69 18.34
N ASN A 175 -0.86 7.29 19.10
CA ASN A 175 -1.97 6.61 19.80
C ASN A 175 -1.54 5.38 20.63
N HIS A 176 -0.40 5.46 21.33
CA HIS A 176 0.21 4.36 22.11
C HIS A 176 0.80 3.21 21.28
N TYR A 177 0.77 3.31 19.95
CA TYR A 177 1.44 2.36 19.06
C TYR A 177 2.80 2.88 18.64
N ILE A 178 3.77 1.97 18.62
CA ILE A 178 5.11 2.24 18.11
C ILE A 178 5.18 1.81 16.64
N HIS A 179 5.56 2.75 15.79
CA HIS A 179 5.68 2.56 14.35
C HIS A 179 7.11 2.80 13.87
N ALA A 180 7.52 2.06 12.84
CA ALA A 180 8.69 2.40 12.05
C ALA A 180 8.26 3.40 10.98
N LEU A 181 8.83 4.61 10.98
CA LEU A 181 8.63 5.62 9.96
C LEU A 181 9.80 5.63 8.99
N HIS A 182 9.51 5.52 7.70
CA HIS A 182 10.49 5.48 6.63
C HIS A 182 10.31 6.62 5.63
N ILE A 183 11.42 7.10 5.07
CA ILE A 183 11.42 7.91 3.85
C ILE A 183 11.94 7.04 2.70
N TYR A 184 11.09 6.83 1.69
CA TYR A 184 11.46 6.14 0.46
C TYR A 184 11.58 7.12 -0.70
N VAL A 185 12.57 6.90 -1.56
CA VAL A 185 12.74 7.61 -2.83
C VAL A 185 12.71 6.61 -3.98
N ASP A 186 11.75 6.75 -4.88
CA ASP A 186 11.69 5.92 -6.08
C ASP A 186 12.89 6.22 -7.00
N THR A 187 13.62 5.19 -7.37
CA THR A 187 14.87 5.32 -8.15
C THR A 187 14.61 5.83 -9.58
N SER A 188 13.46 5.48 -10.16
CA SER A 188 13.13 5.76 -11.56
C SER A 188 12.49 7.13 -11.78
N THR A 189 11.65 7.57 -10.86
CA THR A 189 10.84 8.80 -10.94
C THR A 189 11.31 9.86 -9.97
N ARG A 190 12.11 9.50 -8.96
CA ARG A 190 12.54 10.37 -7.85
C ARG A 190 11.40 10.89 -6.98
N ALA A 191 10.20 10.30 -7.10
CA ALA A 191 9.13 10.57 -6.17
C ALA A 191 9.51 10.07 -4.77
N VAL A 192 8.99 10.76 -3.77
CA VAL A 192 9.35 10.63 -2.36
C VAL A 192 8.07 10.35 -1.61
N ARG A 193 8.09 9.36 -0.73
CA ARG A 193 6.97 9.01 0.13
C ARG A 193 7.42 8.77 1.56
N LEU A 194 6.56 9.15 2.49
CA LEU A 194 6.61 8.71 3.87
C LEU A 194 5.83 7.41 4.02
N HIS A 195 6.34 6.49 4.84
CA HIS A 195 5.71 5.20 5.06
C HIS A 195 5.83 4.78 6.51
N ALA A 196 4.70 4.59 7.18
CA ALA A 196 4.66 4.04 8.52
C ALA A 196 4.26 2.57 8.49
N THR A 197 4.99 1.74 9.25
CA THR A 197 4.69 0.32 9.44
C THR A 197 4.67 -0.04 10.92
N VAL A 198 4.00 -1.13 11.26
CA VAL A 198 4.08 -1.69 12.62
C VAL A 198 5.52 -2.17 12.89
N LEU A 199 6.11 -1.75 14.01
CA LEU A 199 7.52 -2.03 14.31
C LEU A 199 7.75 -3.41 14.97
N HIS A 200 6.81 -3.85 15.81
CA HIS A 200 6.97 -5.02 16.67
C HIS A 200 5.77 -5.97 16.61
N GLY A 201 5.97 -7.20 17.09
CA GLY A 201 4.93 -8.23 17.15
C GLY A 201 4.66 -8.93 15.82
N GLU A 202 3.54 -9.64 15.76
CA GLU A 202 3.15 -10.48 14.62
C GLU A 202 2.84 -9.66 13.37
N LEU A 203 2.39 -8.42 13.55
CA LEU A 203 2.06 -7.50 12.45
C LEU A 203 3.27 -6.71 11.96
N LYS A 204 4.50 -7.03 12.40
CA LYS A 204 5.70 -6.30 11.98
C LYS A 204 5.78 -6.17 10.45
N HIS A 205 6.08 -4.96 9.98
CA HIS A 205 6.12 -4.56 8.56
C HIS A 205 4.76 -4.37 7.88
N VAL A 206 3.64 -4.62 8.56
CA VAL A 206 2.31 -4.27 8.01
C VAL A 206 2.20 -2.75 7.87
N PRO A 207 1.81 -2.24 6.68
CA PRO A 207 1.55 -0.82 6.47
C PRO A 207 0.49 -0.27 7.43
N VAL A 208 0.81 0.83 8.10
CA VAL A 208 -0.13 1.63 8.88
C VAL A 208 -0.67 2.75 8.00
N TRP A 209 0.22 3.52 7.37
CA TRP A 209 -0.13 4.52 6.38
C TRP A 209 1.02 4.83 5.42
N THR A 210 0.70 5.45 4.29
CA THR A 210 1.68 5.97 3.31
C THR A 210 1.22 7.33 2.80
N ALA A 211 2.16 8.23 2.50
CA ALA A 211 1.86 9.56 2.00
C ALA A 211 2.93 10.04 1.01
N PHE A 212 2.52 10.58 -0.12
CA PHE A 212 3.43 11.11 -1.13
C PHE A 212 3.78 12.57 -0.81
N ILE A 213 5.08 12.90 -0.80
CA ILE A 213 5.58 14.22 -0.38
C ILE A 213 6.50 14.88 -1.42
N HIS A 214 6.70 14.27 -2.60
CA HIS A 214 7.63 14.79 -3.62
C HIS A 214 7.30 16.20 -4.15
N GLN A 215 6.05 16.63 -4.06
CA GLN A 215 5.67 18.01 -4.39
C GLN A 215 6.11 19.03 -3.33
N TYR A 216 6.29 18.58 -2.08
CA TYR A 216 6.59 19.43 -0.93
C TYR A 216 8.08 19.46 -0.57
N VAL A 217 8.82 18.40 -0.90
CA VAL A 217 10.27 18.30 -0.63
C VAL A 217 11.07 19.42 -1.29
N LYS A 218 10.57 20.09 -2.34
CA LYS A 218 11.28 21.26 -2.93
C LYS A 218 11.33 22.46 -1.99
N ARG A 219 10.43 22.57 -1.00
CA ARG A 219 10.39 23.66 -0.01
C ARG A 219 10.07 23.10 1.38
N PRO A 220 10.99 22.36 2.02
CA PRO A 220 10.71 21.67 3.29
C PRO A 220 10.09 22.58 4.37
N ARG A 221 10.61 23.81 4.50
CA ARG A 221 10.16 24.79 5.50
C ARG A 221 8.72 25.27 5.33
N SER A 222 8.07 25.08 4.18
CA SER A 222 6.68 25.53 3.98
C SER A 222 5.65 24.56 4.53
N TRP A 223 6.00 23.29 4.71
CA TRP A 223 5.06 22.25 5.13
C TRP A 223 5.49 21.45 6.35
N MET A 224 6.77 21.55 6.75
CA MET A 224 7.36 20.81 7.86
C MET A 224 7.93 21.75 8.91
N ARG A 225 7.54 21.55 10.17
CA ARG A 225 7.96 22.39 11.30
C ARG A 225 8.35 21.54 12.50
N HIS A 226 9.57 21.72 12.99
CA HIS A 226 10.05 21.14 14.26
C HIS A 226 9.51 21.99 15.41
N VAL A 227 8.72 21.41 16.31
CA VAL A 227 8.00 22.16 17.35
C VAL A 227 8.53 21.91 18.75
N GLU A 228 8.96 20.69 19.02
CA GLU A 228 9.58 20.22 20.27
C GLU A 228 10.70 19.23 19.90
N GLN A 229 11.51 18.80 20.87
CA GLN A 229 12.71 17.99 20.61
C GLN A 229 12.42 16.76 19.73
N GLU A 230 11.33 16.04 20.00
CA GLU A 230 10.91 14.83 19.30
C GLU A 230 9.73 15.04 18.32
N VAL A 231 9.17 16.25 18.23
CA VAL A 231 7.86 16.46 17.60
C VAL A 231 7.96 17.33 16.35
N ILE A 232 7.42 16.81 15.24
CA ILE A 232 7.37 17.48 13.95
C ILE A 232 5.93 17.58 13.47
N TYR A 233 5.52 18.77 13.03
CA TYR A 233 4.22 19.01 12.41
C TYR A 233 4.33 19.10 10.89
N LEU A 234 3.40 18.45 10.18
CA LEU A 234 3.31 18.38 8.73
C LEU A 234 1.94 18.92 8.25
N THR A 235 1.91 20.07 7.57
CA THR A 235 0.65 20.78 7.25
C THR A 235 -0.06 20.29 5.98
N GLU A 236 0.66 19.71 5.02
CA GLU A 236 0.14 19.35 3.69
C GLU A 236 0.11 17.82 3.46
N LEU A 237 0.35 17.04 4.52
CA LEU A 237 0.40 15.59 4.44
C LEU A 237 -1.02 15.03 4.26
N GLN A 238 -1.17 14.07 3.35
CA GLN A 238 -2.43 13.35 3.14
C GLN A 238 -2.15 11.84 3.18
N PRO A 239 -2.13 11.25 4.38
CA PRO A 239 -1.86 9.82 4.51
C PRO A 239 -3.04 8.99 4.03
N THR A 240 -2.73 7.95 3.25
CA THR A 240 -3.64 6.83 3.06
C THR A 240 -3.42 5.84 4.19
N VAL A 241 -4.45 5.63 5.02
CA VAL A 241 -4.41 4.78 6.21
C VAL A 241 -4.93 3.39 5.86
N PHE A 242 -4.22 2.35 6.29
CA PHE A 242 -4.50 0.94 6.02
C PHE A 242 -5.03 0.18 7.23
N ILE A 243 -5.53 0.90 8.24
CA ILE A 243 -6.14 0.38 9.46
C ILE A 243 -7.54 0.98 9.57
N ASN A 244 -8.49 0.24 10.15
CA ASN A 244 -9.83 0.77 10.37
C ASN A 244 -9.79 2.03 11.23
N SER A 245 -10.63 3.00 10.88
CA SER A 245 -10.68 4.29 11.57
C SER A 245 -11.08 4.20 13.04
N ASP A 246 -11.72 3.10 13.43
CA ASP A 246 -12.15 2.87 14.81
C ASP A 246 -10.99 2.34 15.68
N GLU A 247 -9.93 1.84 15.05
CA GLU A 247 -8.72 1.31 15.70
C GLU A 247 -7.57 2.32 15.67
N TYR A 248 -7.41 3.04 14.56
CA TYR A 248 -6.31 4.01 14.40
C TYR A 248 -6.71 5.21 13.54
N LYS A 249 -6.31 6.40 14.00
CA LYS A 249 -6.36 7.65 13.24
C LYS A 249 -5.06 8.42 13.46
N PRO A 250 -4.34 8.84 12.41
CA PRO A 250 -3.15 9.66 12.58
C PRO A 250 -3.41 10.87 13.47
N SER A 251 -2.52 11.13 14.41
CA SER A 251 -2.62 12.31 15.27
C SER A 251 -2.56 13.60 14.45
N THR A 252 -3.49 14.53 14.73
CA THR A 252 -3.55 15.84 14.09
C THR A 252 -3.76 16.95 15.09
N THR A 253 -3.19 18.13 14.83
CA THR A 253 -3.49 19.34 15.60
C THR A 253 -4.93 19.81 15.37
N ALA A 254 -5.41 20.75 16.18
CA ALA A 254 -6.70 21.40 15.95
C ALA A 254 -6.81 22.12 14.58
N ARG A 255 -5.68 22.40 13.93
CA ARG A 255 -5.60 23.01 12.59
C ARG A 255 -5.52 21.96 11.47
N GLY A 256 -5.51 20.67 11.81
CA GLY A 256 -5.39 19.57 10.86
C GLY A 256 -3.95 19.24 10.44
N GLU A 257 -2.93 19.80 11.10
CA GLU A 257 -1.53 19.43 10.83
C GLU A 257 -1.27 18.03 11.36
N HIS A 258 -0.63 17.17 10.58
CA HIS A 258 -0.21 15.85 11.03
C HIS A 258 0.93 15.97 12.03
N ILE A 259 0.83 15.21 13.12
CA ILE A 259 1.83 15.18 14.19
C ILE A 259 2.64 13.90 14.04
N ILE A 260 3.96 14.04 13.93
CA ILE A 260 4.92 12.95 14.04
C ILE A 260 5.68 13.15 15.34
N THR A 261 5.55 12.20 16.25
CA THR A 261 6.28 12.16 17.52
C THR A 261 7.28 11.02 17.45
N PHE A 262 8.57 11.35 17.42
CA PHE A 262 9.65 10.37 17.48
C PHE A 262 9.86 9.89 18.91
N THR A 263 10.45 8.71 19.07
CA THR A 263 10.85 8.22 20.41
C THR A 263 12.21 8.76 20.85
N SER A 264 12.97 9.37 19.93
CA SER A 264 14.21 10.08 20.20
C SER A 264 14.28 11.41 19.46
N SER A 265 14.93 12.40 20.08
CA SER A 265 15.19 13.69 19.44
C SER A 265 16.17 13.58 18.26
N GLU A 266 17.05 12.57 18.31
CA GLU A 266 18.01 12.29 17.24
C GLU A 266 17.28 11.88 15.95
N ASP A 267 16.28 10.98 16.04
CA ASP A 267 15.49 10.57 14.88
C ASP A 267 14.72 11.75 14.28
N ALA A 268 14.19 12.66 15.10
CA ALA A 268 13.51 13.87 14.62
C ALA A 268 14.46 14.78 13.84
N VAL A 269 15.69 14.97 14.33
CA VAL A 269 16.72 15.75 13.63
C VAL A 269 17.13 15.07 12.33
N MET A 270 17.45 13.77 12.38
CA MET A 270 17.85 12.99 11.20
C MET A 270 16.75 13.00 10.12
N PHE A 271 15.47 12.88 10.51
CA PHE A 271 14.35 12.98 9.58
C PHE A 271 14.35 14.32 8.83
N MET A 272 14.50 15.43 9.57
CA MET A 272 14.55 16.77 8.98
C MET A 272 15.74 16.93 8.03
N GLU A 273 16.91 16.42 8.43
CA GLU A 273 18.14 16.45 7.63
C GLU A 273 17.99 15.65 6.34
N SER A 274 17.46 14.42 6.41
CA SER A 274 17.18 13.59 5.24
C SER A 274 16.26 14.28 4.24
N ILE A 275 15.18 14.94 4.70
CA ILE A 275 14.30 15.71 3.81
C ILE A 275 15.03 16.90 3.16
N ASN A 276 15.90 17.60 3.90
CA ASN A 276 16.70 18.70 3.36
C ASN A 276 17.74 18.22 2.34
N GLU A 277 18.37 17.08 2.58
CA GLU A 277 19.33 16.47 1.65
C GLU A 277 18.64 16.06 0.34
N ILE A 278 17.49 15.37 0.45
CA ILE A 278 16.65 15.04 -0.72
C ILE A 278 16.27 16.33 -1.47
N SER A 279 15.84 17.38 -0.76
CA SER A 279 15.53 18.68 -1.37
C SER A 279 16.71 19.26 -2.16
N HIS A 280 17.92 19.14 -1.64
CA HIS A 280 19.13 19.67 -2.29
C HIS A 280 19.46 18.89 -3.57
N VAL A 281 19.40 17.56 -3.50
CA VAL A 281 19.63 16.68 -4.66
C VAL A 281 18.61 16.94 -5.77
N LEU A 282 17.32 17.10 -5.42
CA LEU A 282 16.25 17.32 -6.39
C LEU A 282 16.25 18.73 -7.02
N ARG A 283 16.91 19.72 -6.40
CA ARG A 283 17.05 21.08 -6.97
C ARG A 283 18.22 21.21 -7.95
N LYS A 284 19.20 20.31 -7.90
CA LYS A 284 20.40 20.34 -8.75
C LYS A 284 20.21 19.64 -10.11
N LYS A 285 19.11 18.92 -10.30
CA LYS A 285 18.72 18.27 -11.57
C LYS A 285 17.60 19.06 -12.23
#